data_AF-A0A317YBG4-F1
#
_entry.id   AF-A0A317YBG4-F1
#
_cell.length_a   1.000
_cell.length_b   1.000
_cell.length_c   1.000
_cell.angle_alpha   90.00
_cell.angle_beta   90.00
_cell.angle_gamma   90.00
#
_symmetry.space_group_name_H-M   'P 1'
#
loop_
_entity.id
_entity.type
_entity.pdbx_description
1 polymer ?
#
loop_
_entity_poly.entity_id
_entity_poly.type
_entity_poly.pdbx_seq_one_letter_code
_entity_poly.pdbx_strand_id
1 'polypeptide(L)'
;MYQVIKNHPSSLKLYEQKLLGTGEVMKEDVQRIHDKVNRILNKEFAKSKDFVPNKRDWLSAYWTGFKSPEQISHVRNTGVKPEILKHVGQAITTLPENFKPHRAVKKIFELRAAMIESGQGIDWAVTEALAFATLIEEGNHVRLSGQDMERGTFSHRHAVLHDQETGAKYCPLDHVAMNQNEELFTVSNSSLSEFAVLGFELGYSMENPNSLVLWEAQFGDFANGAQVMFDQFLSSGEAKWLRQTGLVVLLPRVIL
;
A
#
# COMPACT_ATOMS: atom_id res chain seq x y z
N MET A 1 26.29 -0.23 -35.64
CA MET A 1 24.88 -0.43 -35.21
C MET A 1 23.88 0.24 -36.16
N TYR A 2 23.77 1.57 -36.25
CA TYR A 2 22.75 2.23 -37.09
C TYR A 2 22.84 1.94 -38.60
N GLN A 3 24.04 1.70 -39.15
CA GLN A 3 24.19 1.24 -40.54
C GLN A 3 23.54 -0.13 -40.77
N VAL A 4 23.61 -1.02 -39.78
CA VAL A 4 22.95 -2.34 -39.83
C VAL A 4 21.44 -2.17 -39.73
N ILE A 5 20.94 -1.34 -38.80
CA ILE A 5 19.50 -1.05 -38.65
C ILE A 5 18.93 -0.46 -39.94
N LYS A 6 19.64 0.50 -40.56
CA LYS A 6 19.21 1.13 -41.81
C LYS A 6 19.06 0.13 -42.96
N ASN A 7 19.88 -0.91 -42.97
CA ASN A 7 19.90 -1.93 -44.01
C ASN A 7 19.05 -3.16 -43.68
N HIS A 8 18.51 -3.25 -42.46
CA HIS A 8 17.68 -4.37 -42.02
C HIS A 8 16.19 -4.03 -42.23
N PRO A 9 15.42 -4.86 -42.96
CA PRO A 9 13.98 -4.67 -43.08
C PRO A 9 13.28 -4.67 -41.71
N SER A 10 12.17 -3.94 -41.57
CA SER A 10 11.40 -3.96 -40.33
C SER A 10 10.82 -5.35 -40.05
N SER A 11 10.58 -5.66 -38.77
CA SER A 11 9.97 -6.93 -38.36
C SER A 11 8.64 -7.18 -39.06
N LEU A 12 7.83 -6.13 -39.26
CA LEU A 12 6.58 -6.20 -40.01
C LEU A 12 6.82 -6.65 -41.46
N LYS A 13 7.76 -6.03 -42.18
CA LYS A 13 8.07 -6.36 -43.57
C LYS A 13 8.61 -7.79 -43.74
N LEU A 14 9.41 -8.26 -42.79
CA LEU A 14 9.90 -9.64 -42.79
C LEU A 14 8.77 -10.64 -42.57
N TYR A 15 7.85 -10.34 -41.65
CA TYR A 15 6.70 -11.20 -41.38
C TYR A 15 5.71 -11.22 -42.55
N GLU A 16 5.44 -10.07 -43.18
CA GLU A 16 4.68 -9.98 -44.43
C GLU A 16 5.29 -10.83 -45.54
N GLN A 17 6.61 -10.70 -45.78
CA GLN A 17 7.32 -11.50 -46.79
C GLN A 17 7.21 -12.99 -46.50
N LYS A 18 7.27 -13.40 -45.24
CA LYS A 18 7.07 -14.79 -44.83
C LYS A 18 5.65 -15.28 -45.10
N LEU A 19 4.62 -14.50 -44.75
CA LEU A 19 3.22 -14.88 -44.96
C LEU A 19 2.85 -14.91 -46.45
N LEU A 20 3.38 -13.97 -47.24
CA LEU A 20 3.25 -13.96 -48.69
C LEU A 20 3.99 -15.15 -49.33
N GLY A 21 5.19 -15.48 -48.84
CA GLY A 21 5.98 -16.61 -49.33
C GLY A 21 5.41 -17.99 -48.98
N THR A 22 4.64 -18.09 -47.90
CA THR A 22 3.93 -19.32 -47.49
C THR A 22 2.54 -19.44 -48.11
N GLY A 23 2.03 -18.37 -48.74
CA GLY A 23 0.70 -18.34 -49.35
C GLY A 23 -0.45 -18.26 -48.34
N GLU A 24 -0.16 -18.02 -47.06
CA GLU A 24 -1.17 -17.87 -46.00
C GLU A 24 -2.01 -16.59 -46.15
N VAL A 25 -1.44 -15.57 -46.79
CA VAL A 25 -2.11 -14.30 -47.10
C VAL A 25 -1.74 -13.83 -48.50
N MET A 26 -2.65 -13.11 -49.14
CA MET A 26 -2.38 -12.45 -50.41
C MET A 26 -1.87 -11.01 -50.21
N LYS A 27 -1.27 -10.43 -51.24
CA LYS A 27 -0.78 -9.03 -51.19
C LYS A 27 -1.93 -8.05 -50.92
N GLU A 28 -3.10 -8.35 -51.47
CA GLU A 28 -4.34 -7.60 -51.28
C GLU A 28 -4.82 -7.64 -49.82
N ASP A 29 -4.60 -8.75 -49.11
CA ASP A 29 -4.93 -8.88 -47.69
C ASP A 29 -4.04 -7.98 -46.83
N VAL A 30 -2.73 -7.95 -47.10
CA VAL A 30 -1.77 -7.08 -46.42
C VAL A 30 -2.15 -5.61 -46.64
N GLN A 31 -2.40 -5.21 -47.89
CA GLN A 31 -2.80 -3.84 -48.23
C GLN A 31 -4.12 -3.45 -47.55
N ARG A 32 -5.10 -4.35 -47.54
CA ARG A 32 -6.39 -4.14 -46.88
C ARG A 32 -6.25 -3.91 -45.38
N ILE A 33 -5.36 -4.64 -44.69
CA ILE A 33 -5.07 -4.43 -43.26
C ILE A 33 -4.39 -3.07 -43.04
N HIS A 34 -3.40 -2.72 -43.85
CA HIS A 34 -2.74 -1.40 -43.79
C HIS A 34 -3.75 -0.25 -43.97
N ASP A 35 -4.58 -0.34 -45.01
CA ASP A 35 -5.59 0.67 -45.29
C ASP A 35 -6.62 0.76 -44.17
N LYS A 36 -7.00 -0.37 -43.58
CA LYS A 36 -7.91 -0.42 -42.42
C LYS A 36 -7.31 0.29 -41.21
N VAL A 37 -6.07 -0.01 -40.83
CA VAL A 37 -5.39 0.62 -39.68
C VAL A 37 -5.22 2.12 -39.92
N ASN A 38 -4.73 2.52 -41.10
CA ASN A 38 -4.60 3.94 -41.46
C ASN A 38 -5.94 4.66 -41.43
N ARG A 39 -7.02 4.03 -41.92
CA ARG A 39 -8.37 4.61 -41.86
C ARG A 39 -8.85 4.80 -40.42
N ILE A 40 -8.58 3.85 -39.52
CA ILE A 40 -8.90 3.98 -38.09
C ILE A 40 -8.13 5.15 -37.48
N LEU A 41 -6.81 5.19 -37.65
CA LEU A 41 -5.96 6.26 -37.09
C LEU A 41 -6.35 7.64 -37.63
N ASN A 42 -6.60 7.77 -38.94
CA ASN A 42 -7.04 9.03 -39.54
C ASN A 42 -8.43 9.46 -39.05
N LYS A 43 -9.35 8.51 -38.85
CA LYS A 43 -10.69 8.79 -38.32
C LYS A 43 -10.60 9.29 -36.87
N GLU A 44 -9.82 8.64 -36.03
CA GLU A 44 -9.64 9.08 -34.63
C GLU A 44 -8.85 10.39 -34.54
N PHE A 45 -7.87 10.63 -35.41
CA PHE A 45 -7.18 11.92 -35.54
C PHE A 45 -8.12 13.06 -35.97
N ALA A 46 -9.08 12.78 -36.87
CA ALA A 46 -10.08 13.78 -37.24
C ALA A 46 -11.02 14.10 -36.07
N LYS A 47 -11.44 13.08 -35.31
CA LYS A 47 -12.30 13.24 -34.13
C LYS A 47 -11.60 13.91 -32.94
N SER A 48 -10.29 13.77 -32.81
CA SER A 48 -9.55 14.32 -31.66
C SER A 48 -9.64 15.84 -31.54
N LYS A 49 -9.96 16.54 -32.64
CA LYS A 49 -10.19 18.00 -32.67
C LYS A 49 -11.34 18.44 -31.77
N ASP A 50 -12.38 17.61 -31.67
CA ASP A 50 -13.58 17.90 -30.89
C ASP A 50 -13.66 17.04 -29.61
N PHE A 51 -12.62 16.24 -29.34
CA PHE A 51 -12.60 15.33 -28.20
C PHE A 51 -12.34 16.11 -26.90
N VAL A 52 -13.27 15.99 -25.95
CA VAL A 52 -13.12 16.50 -24.60
C VAL A 52 -12.82 15.32 -23.67
N PRO A 53 -11.61 15.25 -23.06
CA PRO A 53 -11.27 14.18 -22.13
C PRO A 53 -12.18 14.20 -20.89
N ASN A 54 -12.67 13.03 -20.47
CA ASN A 54 -13.39 12.90 -19.22
C ASN A 54 -12.41 12.56 -18.08
N LYS A 55 -12.35 13.40 -17.04
CA LYS A 55 -11.48 13.16 -15.88
C LYS A 55 -11.82 11.85 -15.14
N ARG A 56 -13.07 11.36 -15.24
CA ARG A 56 -13.50 10.10 -14.60
C ARG A 56 -12.78 8.86 -15.13
N ASP A 57 -12.29 8.88 -16.36
CA ASP A 57 -11.65 7.70 -16.98
C ASP A 57 -10.30 7.34 -16.32
N TRP A 58 -9.73 8.25 -15.53
CA TRP A 58 -8.41 8.12 -14.91
C TRP A 58 -8.44 7.70 -13.43
N LEU A 59 -9.59 7.89 -12.76
CA LEU A 59 -9.79 7.48 -11.37
C LEU A 59 -10.13 5.98 -11.35
N SER A 60 -9.44 5.19 -10.51
CA SER A 60 -9.86 3.81 -10.28
C SER A 60 -11.25 3.83 -9.60
N ALA A 61 -12.15 2.95 -10.07
CA ALA A 61 -13.54 2.89 -9.61
C ALA A 61 -13.69 2.73 -8.08
N TYR A 62 -12.65 2.25 -7.40
CA TYR A 62 -12.60 2.02 -5.96
C TYR A 62 -12.65 3.29 -5.10
N TRP A 63 -12.29 4.46 -5.64
CA TRP A 63 -12.27 5.74 -4.90
C TRP A 63 -13.61 6.50 -4.96
N THR A 64 -14.67 5.84 -5.43
CA THR A 64 -16.01 6.44 -5.50
C THR A 64 -16.49 6.82 -4.09
N GLY A 65 -16.74 8.11 -3.85
CA GLY A 65 -17.17 8.65 -2.55
C GLY A 65 -16.05 9.31 -1.74
N PHE A 66 -14.79 9.16 -2.16
CA PHE A 66 -13.68 9.96 -1.65
C PHE A 66 -13.62 11.32 -2.34
N LYS A 67 -13.05 12.31 -1.63
CA LYS A 67 -13.01 13.69 -2.11
C LYS A 67 -12.10 13.81 -3.34
N SER A 68 -12.51 14.62 -4.30
CA SER A 68 -11.63 14.95 -5.43
C SER A 68 -10.51 15.90 -4.98
N PRO A 69 -9.40 16.00 -5.75
CA PRO A 69 -8.30 16.94 -5.45
C PRO A 69 -8.76 18.41 -5.37
N GLU A 70 -9.93 18.74 -5.93
CA GLU A 70 -10.51 20.08 -5.88
C GLU A 70 -11.28 20.38 -4.58
N GLN A 71 -11.45 19.38 -3.70
CA GLN A 71 -12.24 19.50 -2.46
C GLN A 71 -11.35 19.55 -1.22
N ILE A 72 -11.47 20.63 -0.44
CA ILE A 72 -10.76 20.75 0.85
C ILE A 72 -11.30 19.71 1.84
N SER A 73 -10.41 18.90 2.42
CA SER A 73 -10.78 17.97 3.49
C SER A 73 -11.13 18.72 4.79
N HIS A 74 -12.15 18.25 5.52
CA HIS A 74 -12.47 18.80 6.84
C HIS A 74 -11.94 17.83 7.89
N VAL A 75 -11.50 18.38 9.03
CA VAL A 75 -11.12 17.56 10.19
C VAL A 75 -12.33 16.71 10.58
N ARG A 76 -12.19 15.40 10.48
CA ARG A 76 -13.21 14.46 10.94
C ARG A 76 -13.05 14.23 12.43
N ASN A 77 -14.16 13.98 13.12
CA ASN A 77 -14.09 13.47 14.48
C ASN A 77 -13.58 12.03 14.43
N THR A 78 -12.34 11.82 14.86
CA THR A 78 -11.69 10.51 14.99
C THR A 78 -11.79 9.94 16.39
N GLY A 79 -12.53 10.61 17.29
CA GLY A 79 -12.72 10.16 18.66
C GLY A 79 -13.54 8.88 18.72
N VAL A 80 -13.04 7.92 19.48
CA VAL A 80 -13.71 6.64 19.76
C VAL A 80 -14.20 6.65 21.21
N LYS A 81 -15.35 6.01 21.45
CA LYS A 81 -15.92 5.91 22.80
C LYS A 81 -14.94 5.18 23.74
N PRO A 82 -14.75 5.62 25.00
CA PRO A 82 -13.85 4.95 25.94
C PRO A 82 -14.16 3.46 26.13
N GLU A 83 -15.42 3.05 26.06
CA GLU A 83 -15.83 1.65 26.20
C GLU A 83 -15.29 0.78 25.06
N ILE A 84 -15.28 1.32 23.83
CA ILE A 84 -14.72 0.65 22.66
C ILE A 84 -13.19 0.55 22.82
N LEU A 85 -12.53 1.63 23.24
CA LEU A 85 -11.08 1.61 23.50
C LEU A 85 -10.69 0.60 24.57
N LYS A 86 -11.52 0.43 25.61
CA LYS A 86 -11.30 -0.62 26.62
C LYS A 86 -11.52 -2.02 26.04
N HIS A 87 -12.57 -2.22 25.24
CA HIS A 87 -12.86 -3.51 24.61
C HIS A 87 -11.72 -3.97 23.71
N VAL A 88 -11.35 -3.16 22.72
CA VAL A 88 -10.25 -3.48 21.80
C VAL A 88 -8.91 -3.52 22.53
N GLY A 89 -8.74 -2.69 23.56
CA GLY A 89 -7.54 -2.64 24.38
C GLY A 89 -7.32 -3.92 25.20
N GLN A 90 -8.40 -4.52 25.71
CA GLN A 90 -8.34 -5.83 26.35
C GLN A 90 -7.94 -6.91 25.34
N ALA A 91 -8.50 -6.89 24.12
CA ALA A 91 -8.16 -7.87 23.09
C ALA A 91 -6.67 -7.82 22.72
N ILE A 92 -6.13 -6.64 22.45
CA ILE A 92 -4.72 -6.46 22.03
C ILE A 92 -3.69 -6.65 23.14
N THR A 93 -4.13 -6.76 24.41
CA THR A 93 -3.24 -7.01 25.56
C THR A 93 -3.40 -8.40 26.17
N THR A 94 -4.43 -9.15 25.78
CA THR A 94 -4.66 -10.51 26.26
C THR A 94 -3.85 -11.51 25.45
N LEU A 95 -3.03 -12.30 26.14
CA LEU A 95 -2.25 -13.39 25.54
C LEU A 95 -2.90 -14.75 25.86
N PRO A 96 -2.85 -15.73 24.96
CA PRO A 96 -3.37 -17.08 25.22
C PRO A 96 -2.70 -17.71 26.44
N GLU A 97 -3.46 -18.47 27.26
CA GLU A 97 -2.95 -19.08 28.49
C GLU A 97 -1.75 -20.01 28.26
N ASN A 98 -1.72 -20.68 27.10
CA ASN A 98 -0.66 -21.58 26.69
C ASN A 98 0.51 -20.90 25.95
N PHE A 99 0.45 -19.59 25.72
CA PHE A 99 1.51 -18.84 25.06
C PHE A 99 2.57 -18.40 26.06
N LYS A 100 3.84 -18.67 25.76
CA LYS A 100 5.00 -18.39 26.63
C LYS A 100 5.86 -17.27 26.05
N PRO A 101 5.48 -15.99 26.25
CA PRO A 101 6.28 -14.87 25.80
C PRO A 101 7.57 -14.73 26.63
N HIS A 102 8.57 -14.04 26.07
CA HIS A 102 9.74 -13.63 26.84
C HIS A 102 9.33 -12.79 28.06
N ARG A 103 10.02 -12.97 29.21
CA ARG A 103 9.66 -12.32 30.49
C ARG A 103 9.52 -10.79 30.38
N ALA A 104 10.37 -10.14 29.59
CA ALA A 104 10.29 -8.69 29.39
C ALA A 104 9.04 -8.29 28.59
N VAL A 105 8.68 -9.06 27.57
CA VAL A 105 7.48 -8.84 26.75
C VAL A 105 6.22 -9.04 27.60
N LYS A 106 6.18 -10.08 28.43
CA LYS A 106 5.06 -10.30 29.36
C LYS A 106 4.79 -9.06 30.23
N LYS A 107 5.86 -8.51 30.84
CA LYS A 107 5.76 -7.29 31.65
C LYS A 107 5.27 -6.08 30.86
N ILE A 108 5.71 -5.94 29.61
CA ILE A 108 5.22 -4.87 28.73
C ILE A 108 3.71 -5.02 28.53
N PHE A 109 3.20 -6.21 28.24
CA PHE A 109 1.77 -6.44 28.03
C PHE A 109 0.94 -6.25 29.32
N GLU A 110 1.46 -6.65 30.48
CA GLU A 110 0.83 -6.37 31.79
C GLU A 110 0.72 -4.86 32.04
N LEU A 111 1.75 -4.08 31.72
CA LEU A 111 1.73 -2.61 31.83
C LEU A 111 0.72 -1.98 30.87
N ARG A 112 0.68 -2.45 29.61
CA ARG A 112 -0.30 -1.97 28.62
C ARG A 112 -1.73 -2.23 29.08
N ALA A 113 -2.02 -3.43 29.60
CA ALA A 113 -3.33 -3.76 30.14
C ALA A 113 -3.72 -2.81 31.29
N ALA A 114 -2.79 -2.50 32.19
CA ALA A 114 -3.02 -1.55 33.29
C ALA A 114 -3.27 -0.11 32.79
N MET A 115 -2.55 0.35 31.75
CA MET A 115 -2.78 1.66 31.12
C MET A 115 -4.17 1.75 30.50
N ILE A 116 -4.62 0.69 29.82
CA ILE A 116 -5.93 0.63 29.17
C ILE A 116 -7.06 0.61 30.21
N GLU A 117 -6.90 -0.19 31.27
CA GLU A 117 -7.92 -0.30 32.32
C GLU A 117 -8.08 1.02 33.08
N SER A 118 -6.95 1.62 33.49
CA SER A 118 -6.93 2.88 34.24
C SER A 118 -7.22 4.11 33.38
N GLY A 119 -6.94 4.04 32.07
CA GLY A 119 -6.99 5.18 31.15
C GLY A 119 -5.91 6.24 31.41
N GLN A 120 -4.88 5.93 32.20
CA GLN A 120 -3.83 6.86 32.62
C GLN A 120 -2.46 6.40 32.09
N GLY A 121 -1.60 7.37 31.76
CA GLY A 121 -0.22 7.09 31.33
C GLY A 121 -0.12 6.30 30.02
N ILE A 122 -1.12 6.41 29.14
CA ILE A 122 -1.14 5.75 27.83
C ILE A 122 0.04 6.27 27.00
N ASP A 123 0.95 5.36 26.63
CA ASP A 123 2.12 5.68 25.83
C ASP A 123 1.85 5.64 24.31
N TRP A 124 2.89 5.94 23.53
CA TRP A 124 2.81 5.98 22.07
C TRP A 124 2.42 4.62 21.47
N ALA A 125 3.00 3.53 21.95
CA ALA A 125 2.78 2.20 21.39
C ALA A 125 1.37 1.69 21.70
N VAL A 126 0.84 1.98 22.89
CA VAL A 126 -0.56 1.67 23.23
C VAL A 126 -1.50 2.50 22.38
N THR A 127 -1.22 3.80 22.19
CA THR A 127 -2.03 4.67 21.34
C THR A 127 -2.06 4.19 19.89
N GLU A 128 -0.90 3.81 19.34
CA GLU A 128 -0.78 3.22 18.00
C GLU A 128 -1.62 1.93 17.88
N ALA A 129 -1.47 1.01 18.84
CA ALA A 129 -2.20 -0.26 18.82
C ALA A 129 -3.72 -0.07 18.97
N LEU A 130 -4.18 0.88 19.78
CA LEU A 130 -5.60 1.23 19.90
C LEU A 130 -6.15 1.82 18.60
N ALA A 131 -5.38 2.67 17.91
CA ALA A 131 -5.78 3.21 16.61
C ALA A 131 -5.92 2.10 15.56
N PHE A 132 -5.00 1.14 15.51
CA PHE A 132 -5.12 0.00 14.61
C PHE A 132 -6.31 -0.88 14.96
N ALA A 133 -6.48 -1.22 16.24
CA ALA A 133 -7.53 -2.11 16.68
C ALA A 133 -8.94 -1.54 16.42
N THR A 134 -9.13 -0.23 16.62
CA THR A 134 -10.41 0.43 16.31
C THR A 134 -10.70 0.46 14.80
N LEU A 135 -9.69 0.67 13.95
CA LEU A 135 -9.86 0.57 12.50
C LEU A 135 -10.23 -0.84 12.05
N ILE A 136 -9.59 -1.86 12.65
CA ILE A 136 -9.88 -3.28 12.38
C ILE A 136 -11.30 -3.65 12.81
N GLU A 137 -11.74 -3.17 13.98
CA GLU A 137 -13.11 -3.38 14.47
C GLU A 137 -14.16 -2.76 13.54
N GLU A 138 -13.84 -1.61 12.92
CA GLU A 138 -14.65 -0.98 11.88
C GLU A 138 -14.58 -1.69 10.51
N GLY A 139 -13.74 -2.72 10.37
CA GLY A 139 -13.57 -3.50 9.14
C GLY A 139 -12.58 -2.90 8.14
N ASN A 140 -11.75 -1.94 8.56
CA ASN A 140 -10.71 -1.36 7.71
C ASN A 140 -9.43 -2.20 7.80
N HIS A 141 -8.77 -2.40 6.66
CA HIS A 141 -7.49 -3.10 6.62
C HIS A 141 -6.36 -2.20 7.13
N VAL A 142 -5.44 -2.75 7.92
CA VAL A 142 -4.28 -2.02 8.43
C VAL A 142 -3.02 -2.78 8.04
N ARG A 143 -2.14 -2.13 7.27
CA ARG A 143 -0.87 -2.68 6.79
C ARG A 143 0.31 -1.84 7.25
N LEU A 144 1.30 -2.48 7.88
CA LEU A 144 2.56 -1.87 8.27
C LEU A 144 3.73 -2.62 7.64
N SER A 145 4.65 -1.90 6.99
CA SER A 145 5.79 -2.48 6.30
C SER A 145 7.07 -1.67 6.56
N GLY A 146 8.19 -2.38 6.70
CA GLY A 146 9.49 -1.78 6.98
C GLY A 146 10.44 -2.75 7.68
N GLN A 147 11.64 -2.30 7.99
CA GLN A 147 12.66 -3.12 8.65
C GLN A 147 12.37 -3.29 10.15
N ASP A 148 12.29 -4.54 10.62
CA ASP A 148 12.04 -4.89 12.04
C ASP A 148 10.70 -4.39 12.62
N MET A 149 9.68 -4.20 11.79
CA MET A 149 8.37 -3.65 12.17
C MET A 149 7.56 -4.51 13.13
N GLU A 150 7.67 -5.83 13.03
CA GLU A 150 6.97 -6.77 13.92
C GLU A 150 7.25 -6.48 15.40
N ARG A 151 8.50 -6.14 15.72
CA ARG A 151 8.94 -5.73 17.07
C ARG A 151 8.93 -4.20 17.24
N GLY A 152 9.22 -3.48 16.18
CA GLY A 152 9.63 -2.08 16.19
C GLY A 152 11.14 -1.93 16.44
N THR A 153 11.76 -0.98 15.74
CA THR A 153 13.20 -0.68 15.86
C THR A 153 13.60 -0.39 17.31
N PHE A 154 12.76 0.36 18.04
CA PHE A 154 12.99 0.73 19.43
C PHE A 154 12.41 -0.27 20.44
N SER A 155 12.03 -1.47 19.99
CA SER A 155 11.36 -2.50 20.80
C SER A 155 10.11 -1.97 21.53
N HIS A 156 9.40 -1.04 20.90
CA HIS A 156 8.23 -0.39 21.49
C HIS A 156 6.92 -1.03 21.07
N ARG A 157 6.85 -1.65 19.87
CA ARG A 157 5.60 -2.07 19.23
C ARG A 157 5.15 -3.46 19.63
N HIS A 158 6.00 -4.47 19.44
CA HIS A 158 5.66 -5.87 19.72
C HIS A 158 4.31 -6.30 19.14
N ALA A 159 4.07 -6.00 17.86
CA ALA A 159 2.86 -6.40 17.14
C ALA A 159 2.83 -7.91 16.91
N VAL A 160 3.98 -8.53 16.66
CA VAL A 160 4.13 -9.99 16.60
C VAL A 160 4.99 -10.47 17.76
N LEU A 161 4.48 -11.47 18.47
CA LEU A 161 5.13 -12.11 19.59
C LEU A 161 5.61 -13.49 19.19
N HIS A 162 6.66 -13.96 19.84
CA HIS A 162 7.22 -15.29 19.64
C HIS A 162 7.20 -16.07 20.94
N ASP A 163 6.61 -17.26 20.90
CA ASP A 163 6.66 -18.23 21.98
C ASP A 163 8.10 -18.72 22.19
N GLN A 164 8.59 -18.66 23.43
CA GLN A 164 9.98 -18.98 23.74
C GLN A 164 10.31 -20.48 23.70
N GLU A 165 9.30 -21.35 23.75
CA GLU A 165 9.50 -22.80 23.74
C GLU A 165 9.25 -23.40 22.36
N THR A 166 8.21 -22.93 21.67
CA THR A 166 7.75 -23.50 20.40
C THR A 166 8.17 -22.68 19.18
N GLY A 167 8.52 -21.41 19.36
CA GLY A 167 8.79 -20.46 18.27
C GLY A 167 7.52 -20.00 17.54
N ALA A 168 6.33 -20.43 17.97
CA ALA A 168 5.05 -20.02 17.39
C ALA A 168 4.88 -18.50 17.46
N LYS A 169 4.34 -17.92 16.38
CA LYS A 169 4.00 -16.50 16.31
C LYS A 169 2.59 -16.28 16.85
N TYR A 170 2.40 -15.15 17.52
CA TYR A 170 1.07 -14.67 17.94
C TYR A 170 0.98 -13.16 17.67
N CYS A 171 -0.08 -12.72 17.00
CA CYS A 171 -0.35 -11.30 16.76
C CYS A 171 -1.66 -10.92 17.45
N PRO A 172 -1.64 -10.14 18.55
CA PRO A 172 -2.85 -9.75 19.26
C PRO A 172 -3.87 -8.99 18.40
N LEU A 173 -3.40 -8.27 17.38
CA LEU A 173 -4.25 -7.50 16.47
C LEU A 173 -5.05 -8.38 15.49
N ASP A 174 -4.72 -9.67 15.35
CA ASP A 174 -5.49 -10.63 14.55
C ASP A 174 -6.75 -11.14 15.29
N HIS A 175 -6.92 -10.73 16.56
CA HIS A 175 -7.93 -11.26 17.47
C HIS A 175 -8.77 -10.15 18.13
N VAL A 176 -8.96 -9.01 17.44
CA VAL A 176 -9.70 -7.85 17.96
C VAL A 176 -11.21 -8.07 17.88
N ALA A 177 -11.70 -8.63 16.77
CA ALA A 177 -13.13 -8.84 16.54
C ALA A 177 -13.49 -10.32 16.36
N MET A 178 -14.74 -10.68 16.69
CA MET A 178 -15.24 -12.03 16.46
C MET A 178 -15.38 -12.30 14.96
N ASN A 179 -14.88 -13.44 14.48
CA ASN A 179 -14.80 -13.78 13.05
C ASN A 179 -14.02 -12.75 12.21
N GLN A 180 -13.04 -12.07 12.82
CA GLN A 180 -12.12 -11.20 12.12
C GLN A 180 -11.42 -11.97 11.00
N ASN A 181 -11.37 -11.39 9.80
CA ASN A 181 -10.52 -11.90 8.73
C ASN A 181 -9.06 -11.67 9.12
N GLU A 182 -8.26 -12.74 9.13
CA GLU A 182 -6.82 -12.69 9.48
C GLU A 182 -6.06 -11.67 8.63
N GLU A 183 -6.52 -11.41 7.40
CA GLU A 183 -5.92 -10.42 6.50
C GLU A 183 -6.31 -8.97 6.85
N LEU A 184 -7.09 -8.68 7.90
CA LEU A 184 -7.42 -7.29 8.27
C LEU A 184 -6.26 -6.54 8.91
N PHE A 185 -5.32 -7.25 9.53
CA PHE A 185 -4.08 -6.67 10.01
C PHE A 185 -2.90 -7.37 9.36
N THR A 186 -1.93 -6.60 8.86
CA THR A 186 -0.71 -7.16 8.28
C THR A 186 0.48 -6.32 8.69
N VAL A 187 1.39 -6.91 9.43
CA VAL A 187 2.70 -6.32 9.71
C VAL A 187 3.78 -7.17 9.04
N SER A 188 4.65 -6.52 8.25
CA SER A 188 5.66 -7.19 7.45
C SER A 188 7.04 -6.63 7.75
N ASN A 189 7.94 -7.48 8.24
CA ASN A 189 9.37 -7.18 8.22
C ASN A 189 9.85 -7.22 6.76
N SER A 190 10.15 -6.05 6.21
CA SER A 190 10.61 -5.92 4.83
C SER A 190 12.05 -6.41 4.68
N SER A 191 12.47 -6.61 3.43
CA SER A 191 13.90 -6.67 3.11
C SER A 191 14.58 -5.33 3.42
N LEU A 192 15.91 -5.35 3.46
CA LEU A 192 16.74 -4.17 3.70
C LEU A 192 16.80 -3.31 2.42
N SER A 193 15.67 -2.71 2.06
CA SER A 193 15.48 -1.89 0.88
C SER A 193 14.41 -0.83 1.12
N GLU A 194 14.75 0.44 0.98
CA GLU A 194 13.80 1.55 1.15
C GLU A 194 13.10 1.85 -0.18
N PHE A 195 13.86 1.93 -1.28
CA PHE A 195 13.34 2.31 -2.60
C PHE A 195 12.22 1.39 -3.09
N ALA A 196 12.48 0.08 -3.12
CA ALA A 196 11.54 -0.88 -3.66
C ALA A 196 10.33 -1.08 -2.73
N VAL A 197 10.57 -1.13 -1.41
CA VAL A 197 9.50 -1.34 -0.42
C VAL A 197 8.57 -0.13 -0.37
N LEU A 198 9.09 1.10 -0.32
CA LEU A 198 8.24 2.30 -0.35
C LEU A 198 7.41 2.37 -1.64
N GLY A 199 8.01 2.03 -2.78
CA GLY A 199 7.27 1.94 -4.05
C GLY A 199 6.17 0.89 -4.05
N PHE A 200 6.42 -0.26 -3.43
CA PHE A 200 5.42 -1.32 -3.26
C PHE A 200 4.26 -0.85 -2.39
N GLU A 201 4.53 -0.29 -1.21
CA GLU A 201 3.49 0.20 -0.30
C GLU A 201 2.71 1.37 -0.90
N LEU A 202 3.37 2.22 -1.70
CA LEU A 202 2.69 3.26 -2.46
C LEU A 202 1.70 2.66 -3.45
N GLY A 203 2.10 1.66 -4.24
CA GLY A 203 1.18 0.96 -5.15
C GLY A 203 0.02 0.29 -4.41
N TYR A 204 0.30 -0.36 -3.28
CA TYR A 204 -0.71 -1.00 -2.44
C TYR A 204 -1.74 0.03 -1.93
N SER A 205 -1.28 1.19 -1.45
CA SER A 205 -2.15 2.25 -0.93
C SER A 205 -3.05 2.92 -1.96
N MET A 206 -2.79 2.76 -3.26
CA MET A 206 -3.60 3.32 -4.33
C MET A 206 -4.81 2.45 -4.67
N GLU A 207 -4.81 1.17 -4.27
CA GLU A 207 -5.82 0.21 -4.72
C GLU A 207 -7.10 0.30 -3.90
N ASN A 208 -7.00 0.30 -2.57
CA ASN A 208 -8.16 0.31 -1.67
C ASN A 208 -8.12 1.53 -0.75
N PRO A 209 -9.10 2.44 -0.83
CA PRO A 209 -9.15 3.62 0.03
C PRO A 209 -9.62 3.33 1.47
N ASN A 210 -10.16 2.15 1.74
CA ASN A 210 -10.53 1.68 3.10
C ASN A 210 -9.41 0.87 3.75
N SER A 211 -8.15 1.19 3.41
CA SER A 211 -6.97 0.58 3.97
C SER A 211 -6.02 1.65 4.52
N LEU A 212 -5.62 1.50 5.78
CA LEU A 212 -4.50 2.25 6.34
C LEU A 212 -3.21 1.53 5.97
N VAL A 213 -2.41 2.11 5.08
CA VAL A 213 -1.11 1.58 4.68
C VAL A 213 -0.01 2.47 5.24
N LEU A 214 0.93 1.85 5.95
CA LEU A 214 2.06 2.52 6.58
C LEU A 214 3.38 1.92 6.10
N TRP A 215 4.32 2.80 5.76
CA TRP A 215 5.72 2.46 5.61
C TRP A 215 6.55 3.17 6.69
N GLU A 216 7.37 2.43 7.42
CA GLU A 216 8.25 2.98 8.46
C GLU A 216 9.71 2.74 8.10
N ALA A 217 10.48 3.84 8.05
CA ALA A 217 11.93 3.77 7.97
C ALA A 217 12.50 3.37 9.34
N GLN A 218 13.55 2.55 9.38
CA GLN A 218 14.22 2.19 10.64
C GLN A 218 14.68 3.44 11.40
N PHE A 219 15.26 4.40 10.68
CA PHE A 219 15.50 5.79 11.10
C PHE A 219 15.13 6.71 9.93
N GLY A 220 14.62 7.90 10.22
CA GLY A 220 14.15 8.84 9.19
C GLY A 220 15.22 9.22 8.17
N ASP A 221 16.49 9.20 8.56
CA ASP A 221 17.66 9.48 7.73
C ASP A 221 17.77 8.56 6.50
N PHE A 222 17.30 7.31 6.59
CA PHE A 222 17.38 6.33 5.50
C PHE A 222 16.33 6.52 4.41
N ALA A 223 15.31 7.35 4.64
CA ALA A 223 14.26 7.59 3.66
C ALA A 223 14.77 8.23 2.36
N ASN A 224 15.94 8.87 2.38
CA ASN A 224 16.60 9.40 1.19
C ASN A 224 16.94 8.32 0.14
N GLY A 225 17.11 7.06 0.55
CA GLY A 225 17.28 5.93 -0.36
C GLY A 225 16.08 5.72 -1.29
N ALA A 226 14.91 6.22 -0.90
CA ALA A 226 13.67 6.19 -1.67
C ALA A 226 13.26 7.57 -2.23
N GLN A 227 14.19 8.53 -2.34
CA GLN A 227 13.87 9.92 -2.74
C GLN A 227 13.07 10.00 -4.05
N VAL A 228 13.38 9.17 -5.05
CA VAL A 228 12.64 9.15 -6.32
C VAL A 228 11.16 8.78 -6.11
N MET A 229 10.86 7.88 -5.16
CA MET A 229 9.48 7.54 -4.82
C MET A 229 8.75 8.73 -4.18
N PHE A 230 9.41 9.46 -3.29
CA PHE A 230 8.87 10.69 -2.70
C PHE A 230 8.60 11.76 -3.76
N ASP A 231 9.59 12.07 -4.59
CA ASP A 231 9.52 13.20 -5.53
C ASP A 231 8.59 12.90 -6.70
N GLN A 232 8.73 11.70 -7.28
CA GLN A 232 8.06 11.38 -8.54
C GLN A 232 6.72 10.69 -8.38
N PHE A 233 6.38 10.20 -7.19
CA PHE A 233 5.12 9.49 -7.02
C PHE A 233 4.33 9.99 -5.81
N LEU A 234 4.89 9.94 -4.60
CA LEU A 234 4.13 10.29 -3.40
C LEU A 234 3.69 11.76 -3.37
N SER A 235 4.61 12.70 -3.66
CA SER A 235 4.32 14.15 -3.61
C SER A 235 3.57 14.69 -4.82
N SER A 236 3.68 14.04 -5.98
CA SER A 236 3.23 14.58 -7.26
C SER A 236 2.25 13.68 -8.03
N GLY A 237 1.95 12.49 -7.51
CA GLY A 237 1.12 11.50 -8.20
C GLY A 237 -0.34 11.94 -8.42
N GLU A 238 -0.93 12.60 -7.43
CA GLU A 238 -2.30 13.14 -7.54
C GLU A 238 -2.36 14.23 -8.62
N ALA A 239 -1.40 15.15 -8.64
CA ALA A 239 -1.36 16.25 -9.61
C ALA A 239 -1.09 15.78 -11.04
N LYS A 240 -0.19 14.80 -11.22
CA LYS A 240 0.22 14.34 -12.56
C LYS A 240 -0.74 13.32 -13.17
N TRP A 241 -1.30 12.45 -12.34
CA TRP A 241 -2.02 11.25 -12.81
C TRP A 241 -3.38 11.04 -12.15
N LEU A 242 -3.84 11.99 -11.32
CA LEU A 242 -5.09 11.87 -10.57
C LEU A 242 -5.13 10.60 -9.69
N ARG A 243 -3.97 10.17 -9.19
CA ARG A 243 -3.82 9.00 -8.32
C ARG A 243 -3.77 9.43 -6.87
N GLN A 244 -4.80 9.04 -6.12
CA GLN A 244 -4.88 9.27 -4.67
C GLN A 244 -4.17 8.13 -3.92
N THR A 245 -3.60 8.47 -2.77
CA THR A 245 -2.93 7.53 -1.88
C THR A 245 -3.13 8.00 -0.45
N GLY A 246 -3.43 7.05 0.45
CA GLY A 246 -3.48 7.26 1.89
C GLY A 246 -2.21 6.80 2.61
N LEU A 247 -1.09 6.62 1.90
CA LEU A 247 0.14 6.09 2.48
C LEU A 247 0.66 6.99 3.61
N VAL A 248 0.84 6.41 4.79
CA VAL A 248 1.49 7.05 5.93
C VAL A 248 2.97 6.69 5.93
N VAL A 249 3.81 7.71 6.04
CA VAL A 249 5.27 7.54 6.11
C VAL A 249 5.74 7.88 7.52
N LEU A 250 6.20 6.87 8.25
CA LEU A 250 6.74 7.00 9.60
C LEU A 250 8.26 7.17 9.52
N LEU A 251 8.74 8.36 9.89
CA LEU A 251 10.15 8.74 9.85
C LEU A 251 10.63 9.07 11.26
N PRO A 252 11.16 8.09 12.02
CA PRO A 252 11.70 8.34 13.35
C PRO A 252 12.77 9.43 13.30
N ARG A 253 12.57 10.50 14.08
CA ARG A 253 13.50 11.62 14.19
C ARG A 253 13.96 11.74 15.65
N VAL A 254 15.26 11.71 15.87
CA VAL A 254 15.84 12.10 17.14
C VAL A 254 15.85 13.62 17.21
N ILE A 255 15.10 14.19 18.14
CA ILE A 255 15.27 15.60 18.51
C ILE A 255 16.40 15.60 19.53
N LEU A 256 17.59 16.04 19.10
CA LEU A 256 18.72 16.33 19.98
C LEU A 256 18.49 17.64 20.74
#